data_AF-A0A0W8CZS1-F1
#
_entry.id   AF-A0A0W8CZS1-F1
#
_cell.length_a   1.000
_cell.length_b   1.000
_cell.length_c   1.000
_cell.angle_alpha   90.00
_cell.angle_beta   90.00
_cell.angle_gamma   90.00
#
_symmetry.space_group_name_H-M   'P 1'
#
loop_
_entity.id
_entity.type
_entity.pdbx_description
1 polymer ?
#
loop_
_entity_poly.entity_id
_entity_poly.type
_entity_poly.pdbx_seq_one_letter_code
_entity_poly.pdbx_strand_id
1 'polypeptide(L)'
;MAKKSYSTQSSVLPWVDVDTPENAHTHKSSRGQTWSLVMSDEFNQEGRTFEAGADHLWTAIEKPDGVNAALEIYSINMTSTECDKDDNCYFYIESDIDEKNLTVWNDYITPRGFQNVSFYYRAAMVQGWNKFCFQGGLAVLRVQLPGVVDKDSGNPDLVNATKDTRAERNTDSKCAESGGSTSAASSFMYQLDALSANWGIHLAAYTDWVTYSVEWVPGDDGYVRWEVEGHPVFEIAAATVTNPPQDAAQMNPRKIMIEEPMYLIFNVALSSEWGSKPPNAGVSGCYGDGKDKKTNTICDAFPMKMKIDYIRVYQDTSTMVYGCDPASHPTKQWIEDNIDSYQDFDNLVVRVSGKASCNSDDDCTIASKGVSSVRTGYCNNGRCACASHTWTGPRCTEATSVKKDDVQYGPPMSLTIAVAAVVIIATFASTLYTARNEKRENERRLKVRAIEERSKQAGPTSQMSEVNIGPEKTGYSTNFV
;
A
#
# COMPACT_ATOMS: atom_id res chain seq x y z
N MET A 1 19.90 -5.68 -1.85
CA MET A 1 19.52 -6.40 -3.09
C MET A 1 18.19 -5.84 -3.56
N ALA A 2 18.06 -5.44 -4.82
CA ALA A 2 16.78 -4.96 -5.36
C ALA A 2 15.72 -6.06 -5.22
N LYS A 3 14.55 -5.74 -4.66
CA LYS A 3 13.40 -6.65 -4.63
C LYS A 3 13.00 -6.96 -6.07
N LYS A 4 12.92 -8.24 -6.41
CA LYS A 4 12.42 -8.67 -7.71
C LYS A 4 10.89 -8.77 -7.65
N SER A 5 10.21 -7.87 -8.34
CA SER A 5 8.76 -7.86 -8.50
C SER A 5 8.37 -8.49 -9.84
N TYR A 6 7.20 -9.12 -9.88
CA TYR A 6 6.65 -9.80 -11.05
C TYR A 6 5.27 -9.22 -11.40
N SER A 7 4.87 -9.31 -12.67
CA SER A 7 3.52 -8.97 -13.08
C SER A 7 2.52 -10.05 -12.64
N THR A 8 1.31 -9.65 -12.29
CA THR A 8 0.18 -10.56 -12.10
C THR A 8 -0.20 -11.24 -13.40
N GLN A 9 -0.93 -12.35 -13.31
CA GLN A 9 -1.48 -13.04 -14.48
C GLN A 9 -2.58 -12.22 -15.16
N SER A 10 -3.39 -11.48 -14.39
CA SER A 10 -4.41 -10.57 -14.92
C SER A 10 -3.86 -9.23 -15.43
N SER A 11 -2.56 -8.96 -15.25
CA SER A 11 -1.89 -7.68 -15.56
C SER A 11 -2.30 -6.49 -14.69
N VAL A 12 -3.16 -6.68 -13.69
CA VAL A 12 -3.49 -5.63 -12.70
C VAL A 12 -2.23 -5.25 -11.91
N LEU A 13 -1.97 -3.95 -11.79
CA LEU A 13 -0.79 -3.43 -11.11
C LEU A 13 -0.85 -3.67 -9.59
N PRO A 14 0.30 -3.76 -8.89
CA PRO A 14 0.34 -4.11 -7.47
C PRO A 14 -0.49 -3.22 -6.53
N TRP A 15 -0.66 -1.94 -6.86
CA TRP A 15 -1.35 -0.95 -6.00
C TRP A 15 -2.63 -0.40 -6.61
N VAL A 16 -3.07 -0.94 -7.76
CA VAL A 16 -4.29 -0.51 -8.44
C VAL A 16 -5.43 -1.43 -8.01
N ASP A 17 -6.55 -0.86 -7.61
CA ASP A 17 -7.77 -1.58 -7.27
C ASP A 17 -8.36 -2.26 -8.52
N VAL A 18 -8.78 -3.53 -8.40
CA VAL A 18 -9.40 -4.28 -9.51
C VAL A 18 -10.72 -3.68 -9.99
N ASP A 19 -11.38 -2.89 -9.15
CA ASP A 19 -12.65 -2.25 -9.47
C ASP A 19 -12.48 -0.86 -10.09
N THR A 20 -11.23 -0.40 -10.28
CA THR A 20 -10.95 0.87 -10.95
C THR A 20 -11.48 0.81 -12.39
N PRO A 21 -12.29 1.77 -12.83
CA PRO A 21 -12.84 1.73 -14.18
C PRO A 21 -11.75 2.01 -15.23
N GLU A 22 -11.83 1.34 -16.38
CA GLU A 22 -10.80 1.41 -17.43
C GLU A 22 -10.54 2.84 -17.93
N ASN A 23 -11.57 3.70 -17.95
CA ASN A 23 -11.43 5.10 -18.34
C ASN A 23 -10.62 5.94 -17.33
N ALA A 24 -10.42 5.44 -16.11
CA ALA A 24 -9.64 6.07 -15.06
C ALA A 24 -8.20 5.53 -14.98
N HIS A 25 -7.77 4.65 -15.88
CA HIS A 25 -6.38 4.15 -15.92
C HIS A 25 -5.36 5.16 -16.45
N THR A 26 -5.83 6.26 -17.05
CA THR A 26 -4.96 7.35 -17.51
C THR A 26 -5.57 8.70 -17.15
N HIS A 27 -4.73 9.71 -16.97
CA HIS A 27 -5.16 11.08 -16.72
C HIS A 27 -4.33 12.08 -17.54
N LYS A 28 -4.93 13.21 -17.92
CA LYS A 28 -4.24 14.32 -18.56
C LYS A 28 -3.76 15.32 -17.52
N SER A 29 -2.45 15.55 -17.42
CA SER A 29 -1.92 16.57 -16.51
C SER A 29 -2.34 17.98 -16.94
N SER A 30 -2.20 18.95 -16.04
CA SER A 30 -2.47 20.36 -16.34
C SER A 30 -1.61 20.92 -17.48
N ARG A 31 -0.53 20.23 -17.85
CA ARG A 31 0.38 20.57 -18.96
C ARG A 31 0.20 19.67 -20.20
N GLY A 32 -0.85 18.85 -20.24
CA GLY A 32 -1.28 18.07 -21.41
C GLY A 32 -0.61 16.69 -21.58
N GLN A 33 0.33 16.34 -20.70
CA GLN A 33 0.94 15.01 -20.70
C GLN A 33 -0.08 13.96 -20.26
N THR A 34 0.03 12.73 -20.78
CA THR A 34 -0.76 11.60 -20.29
C THR A 34 0.04 10.86 -19.24
N TRP A 35 -0.53 10.72 -18.05
CA TRP A 35 0.03 9.96 -16.94
C TRP A 35 -0.77 8.67 -16.72
N SER A 36 -0.08 7.63 -16.24
CA SER A 36 -0.67 6.32 -15.98
C SER A 36 -1.06 6.21 -14.52
N LEU A 37 -2.17 5.52 -14.25
CA LEU A 37 -2.56 5.16 -12.90
C LEU A 37 -1.51 4.23 -12.28
N VAL A 38 -1.03 4.57 -11.09
CA VAL A 38 -0.04 3.78 -10.34
C VAL A 38 -0.58 3.25 -9.02
N MET A 39 -1.61 3.88 -8.46
CA MET A 39 -2.32 3.42 -7.28
C MET A 39 -3.78 3.86 -7.32
N SER A 40 -4.67 3.01 -6.84
CA SER A 40 -6.07 3.37 -6.58
C SER A 40 -6.64 2.55 -5.43
N ASP A 41 -7.66 3.11 -4.79
CA ASP A 41 -8.58 2.41 -3.90
C ASP A 41 -9.98 2.97 -4.16
N GLU A 42 -10.90 2.10 -4.57
CA GLU A 42 -12.29 2.44 -4.88
C GLU A 42 -13.23 2.09 -3.71
N PHE A 43 -12.68 1.53 -2.62
CA PHE A 43 -13.42 1.22 -1.39
C PHE A 43 -14.67 0.34 -1.55
N ASN A 44 -14.77 -0.42 -2.65
CA ASN A 44 -15.93 -1.26 -3.02
C ASN A 44 -16.14 -2.55 -2.21
N GLN A 45 -15.34 -2.77 -1.17
CA GLN A 45 -15.54 -3.87 -0.24
C GLN A 45 -16.06 -3.33 1.09
N GLU A 46 -17.28 -3.69 1.46
CA GLU A 46 -17.93 -3.34 2.72
C GLU A 46 -17.21 -3.94 3.94
N GLY A 47 -17.21 -3.22 5.07
CA GLY A 47 -16.76 -3.71 6.36
C GLY A 47 -15.24 -3.90 6.48
N ARG A 48 -14.44 -3.17 5.71
CA ARG A 48 -12.98 -3.18 5.87
C ARG A 48 -12.60 -2.63 7.23
N THR A 49 -11.61 -3.27 7.84
CA THR A 49 -10.91 -2.76 9.02
C THR A 49 -9.54 -2.25 8.60
N PHE A 50 -9.13 -1.16 9.25
CA PHE A 50 -7.87 -0.47 9.00
C PHE A 50 -6.89 -0.62 10.16
N GLU A 51 -7.11 -1.60 11.04
CA GLU A 51 -6.12 -2.01 12.04
C GLU A 51 -4.76 -2.32 11.40
N ALA A 52 -3.69 -2.13 12.18
CA ALA A 52 -2.34 -2.44 11.75
C ALA A 52 -2.23 -3.91 11.27
N GLY A 53 -1.89 -4.09 9.99
CA GLY A 53 -1.76 -5.42 9.37
C GLY A 53 -2.99 -5.91 8.59
N ALA A 54 -4.15 -5.26 8.71
CA ALA A 54 -5.38 -5.71 8.08
C ALA A 54 -5.53 -5.27 6.61
N ASP A 55 -4.99 -4.11 6.28
CA ASP A 55 -5.11 -3.49 4.96
C ASP A 55 -3.73 -3.23 4.31
N HIS A 56 -3.63 -3.43 3.00
CA HIS A 56 -2.38 -3.30 2.24
C HIS A 56 -1.97 -1.86 1.96
N LEU A 57 -2.92 -0.92 1.90
CA LEU A 57 -2.69 0.49 1.58
C LEU A 57 -2.76 1.38 2.81
N TRP A 58 -3.65 1.07 3.76
CA TRP A 58 -4.05 2.01 4.81
C TRP A 58 -3.84 1.43 6.21
N THR A 59 -3.52 2.28 7.19
CA THR A 59 -3.54 1.95 8.62
C THR A 59 -4.18 3.11 9.37
N ALA A 60 -5.19 2.82 10.19
CA ALA A 60 -5.75 3.76 11.15
C ALA A 60 -4.92 3.79 12.44
N ILE A 61 -4.90 4.94 13.11
CA ILE A 61 -4.04 5.20 14.27
C ILE A 61 -4.91 5.32 15.53
N GLU A 62 -4.46 4.73 16.65
CA GLU A 62 -4.99 4.98 18.00
C GLU A 62 -4.10 6.00 18.72
N LYS A 63 -4.59 7.21 18.94
CA LYS A 63 -3.81 8.24 19.63
C LYS A 63 -4.67 9.42 20.10
N PRO A 64 -4.50 9.93 21.34
CA PRO A 64 -5.01 11.26 21.70
C PRO A 64 -4.24 12.34 20.92
N ASP A 65 -4.95 13.20 20.18
CA ASP A 65 -4.26 14.25 19.43
C ASP A 65 -3.73 15.33 20.39
N GLY A 66 -2.44 15.61 20.27
CA GLY A 66 -1.70 16.45 21.21
C GLY A 66 -1.27 17.80 20.62
N VAL A 67 -1.60 18.08 19.36
CA VAL A 67 -1.18 19.30 18.66
C VAL A 67 -2.36 20.22 18.42
N ASN A 68 -2.07 21.49 18.13
CA ASN A 68 -3.07 22.48 17.69
C ASN A 68 -4.31 22.60 18.59
N ALA A 69 -4.19 22.39 19.90
CA ALA A 69 -5.32 22.38 20.84
C ALA A 69 -6.51 21.49 20.38
N ALA A 70 -6.15 20.30 19.88
CA ALA A 70 -7.07 19.25 19.49
C ALA A 70 -7.99 18.83 20.65
N LEU A 71 -9.19 18.40 20.27
CA LEU A 71 -10.27 18.01 21.17
C LEU A 71 -10.71 16.57 20.96
N GLU A 72 -10.11 15.88 20.00
CA GLU A 72 -10.43 14.52 19.59
C GLU A 72 -9.37 13.50 20.01
N ILE A 73 -9.83 12.27 20.19
CA ILE A 73 -8.99 11.08 20.17
C ILE A 73 -9.19 10.41 18.82
N TYR A 74 -8.09 10.08 18.14
CA TYR A 74 -8.14 9.21 16.97
C TYR A 74 -8.28 7.77 17.42
N SER A 75 -9.26 7.08 16.84
CA SER A 75 -9.48 5.66 17.08
C SER A 75 -9.79 4.89 15.82
N ILE A 76 -9.30 3.65 15.75
CA ILE A 76 -9.45 2.76 14.61
C ILE A 76 -10.93 2.44 14.36
N ASN A 77 -11.71 2.32 15.43
CA ASN A 77 -13.14 1.98 15.35
C ASN A 77 -14.03 3.11 14.81
N MET A 78 -13.46 4.28 14.52
CA MET A 78 -14.15 5.39 13.84
C MET A 78 -13.92 5.36 12.32
N THR A 79 -13.45 4.23 11.78
CA THR A 79 -13.24 4.02 10.35
C THR A 79 -13.82 2.69 9.90
N SER A 80 -14.42 2.68 8.72
CA SER A 80 -14.69 1.46 7.96
C SER A 80 -15.04 1.81 6.52
N THR A 81 -15.48 0.82 5.76
CA THR A 81 -16.16 1.01 4.49
C THR A 81 -17.60 0.54 4.61
N GLU A 82 -18.52 1.27 3.99
CA GLU A 82 -19.94 0.92 3.96
C GLU A 82 -20.52 1.18 2.57
N CYS A 83 -21.62 0.52 2.23
CA CYS A 83 -22.33 0.74 0.98
C CYS A 83 -23.71 1.34 1.26
N ASP A 84 -24.13 2.28 0.42
CA ASP A 84 -25.48 2.83 0.49
C ASP A 84 -26.51 1.86 -0.13
N LYS A 85 -27.78 2.29 -0.17
CA LYS A 85 -28.89 1.46 -0.68
C LYS A 85 -28.83 1.19 -2.18
N ASP A 86 -28.02 1.97 -2.89
CA ASP A 86 -27.83 1.89 -4.33
C ASP A 86 -26.52 1.14 -4.67
N ASP A 87 -25.95 0.41 -3.69
CA ASP A 87 -24.68 -0.32 -3.77
C ASP A 87 -23.47 0.56 -4.08
N ASN A 88 -23.53 1.87 -3.80
CA ASN A 88 -22.33 2.72 -3.85
C ASN A 88 -21.57 2.59 -2.52
N CYS A 89 -20.39 2.01 -2.60
CA CYS A 89 -19.52 1.80 -1.46
C CYS A 89 -18.53 2.94 -1.29
N TYR A 90 -18.17 3.25 -0.04
CA TYR A 90 -17.21 4.31 0.27
C TYR A 90 -16.51 4.02 1.58
N PHE A 91 -15.32 4.60 1.73
CA PHE A 91 -14.67 4.73 3.02
C PHE A 91 -15.30 5.86 3.83
N TYR A 92 -15.36 5.71 5.15
CA TYR A 92 -15.74 6.81 6.03
C TYR A 92 -14.84 6.96 7.25
N ILE A 93 -14.69 8.21 7.70
CA ILE A 93 -14.30 8.58 9.06
C ILE A 93 -15.53 9.12 9.76
N GLU A 94 -15.92 8.45 10.84
CA GLU A 94 -16.96 8.92 11.74
C GLU A 94 -16.36 9.86 12.79
N SER A 95 -17.08 10.91 13.13
CA SER A 95 -16.78 11.79 14.25
C SER A 95 -18.00 11.81 15.15
N ASP A 96 -17.79 11.57 16.45
CA ASP A 96 -18.84 11.54 17.45
C ASP A 96 -18.42 12.26 18.73
N ILE A 97 -19.41 12.63 19.54
CA ILE A 97 -19.22 13.23 20.86
C ILE A 97 -18.82 12.11 21.83
N ASP A 98 -17.63 12.22 22.41
CA ASP A 98 -17.07 11.25 23.34
C ASP A 98 -16.19 11.97 24.36
N GLU A 99 -16.80 12.43 25.45
CA GLU A 99 -16.07 13.15 26.49
C GLU A 99 -15.22 12.20 27.34
N LYS A 100 -13.90 12.38 27.29
CA LYS A 100 -12.93 11.58 28.03
C LYS A 100 -11.84 12.43 28.65
N ASN A 101 -11.50 12.10 29.89
CA ASN A 101 -10.34 12.66 30.57
C ASN A 101 -9.21 11.64 30.51
N LEU A 102 -8.09 12.01 29.88
CA LEU A 102 -6.91 11.18 29.75
C LEU A 102 -5.71 11.86 30.40
N THR A 103 -4.83 11.05 30.99
CA THR A 103 -3.52 11.51 31.45
C THR A 103 -2.52 11.26 30.33
N VAL A 104 -2.00 12.32 29.73
CA VAL A 104 -1.07 12.26 28.59
C VAL A 104 0.29 12.85 28.97
N TRP A 105 1.36 12.36 28.35
CA TRP A 105 2.69 12.96 28.45
C TRP A 105 2.75 14.23 27.59
N ASN A 106 3.27 15.33 28.15
CA ASN A 106 3.41 16.60 27.43
C ASN A 106 4.87 17.06 27.41
N ASP A 107 5.47 17.07 26.21
CA ASP A 107 6.84 17.51 25.97
C ASP A 107 7.02 19.05 25.91
N TYR A 108 5.91 19.78 25.81
CA TYR A 108 5.87 21.24 25.64
C TYR A 108 5.74 22.01 26.96
N ILE A 109 5.45 21.34 28.08
CA ILE A 109 5.44 21.95 29.42
C ILE A 109 6.82 21.85 30.09
N THR A 110 7.11 22.78 31.02
CA THR A 110 8.36 22.81 31.78
C THR A 110 8.09 22.71 33.29
N PRO A 111 8.56 21.66 33.99
CA PRO A 111 9.24 20.47 33.45
C PRO A 111 8.29 19.59 32.62
N ARG A 112 8.84 18.82 31.68
CA ARG A 112 8.06 17.82 30.92
C ARG A 112 7.44 16.82 31.89
N GLY A 113 6.20 16.43 31.63
CA GLY A 113 5.48 15.57 32.54
C GLY A 113 4.08 15.19 32.08
N PHE A 114 3.41 14.40 32.91
CA PHE A 114 2.03 14.01 32.69
C PHE A 114 1.06 15.14 33.04
N GLN A 115 0.05 15.32 32.20
CA GLN A 115 -1.06 16.25 32.41
C GLN A 115 -2.40 15.56 32.15
N ASN A 116 -3.43 15.98 32.88
CA ASN A 116 -4.80 15.56 32.59
C ASN A 116 -5.39 16.49 31.53
N VAL A 117 -5.89 15.90 30.45
CA VAL A 117 -6.49 16.61 29.32
C VAL A 117 -7.89 16.04 29.07
N SER A 118 -8.84 16.93 28.82
CA SER A 118 -10.20 16.58 28.44
C SER A 118 -10.31 16.62 26.92
N PHE A 119 -10.65 15.47 26.34
CA PHE A 119 -11.08 15.31 24.96
C PHE A 119 -12.60 15.25 24.94
N TYR A 120 -13.21 15.79 23.90
CA TYR A 120 -14.67 15.89 23.78
C TYR A 120 -15.22 15.11 22.59
N TYR A 121 -14.36 14.73 21.66
CA TYR A 121 -14.73 14.02 20.46
C TYR A 121 -13.90 12.75 20.31
N ARG A 122 -14.44 11.83 19.54
CA ARG A 122 -13.65 10.75 18.94
C ARG A 122 -13.83 10.80 17.44
N ALA A 123 -12.72 10.66 16.74
CA ALA A 123 -12.64 10.67 15.28
C ALA A 123 -11.58 9.66 14.83
N ALA A 124 -11.06 9.78 13.61
CA ALA A 124 -9.98 8.93 13.13
C ALA A 124 -8.99 9.65 12.23
N MET A 125 -7.78 9.06 12.20
CA MET A 125 -6.70 9.36 11.28
C MET A 125 -6.26 8.07 10.63
N VAL A 126 -6.14 8.08 9.30
CA VAL A 126 -5.69 6.96 8.49
C VAL A 126 -4.55 7.40 7.59
N GLN A 127 -3.53 6.55 7.45
CA GLN A 127 -2.34 6.87 6.67
C GLN A 127 -1.86 5.71 5.80
N GLY A 128 -1.22 6.06 4.68
CA GLY A 128 -0.47 5.14 3.81
C GLY A 128 1.02 4.99 4.18
N TRP A 129 1.41 5.45 5.36
CA TRP A 129 2.80 5.49 5.81
C TRP A 129 3.49 4.13 5.68
N ASN A 130 4.69 4.13 5.07
CA ASN A 130 5.52 2.95 4.82
C ASN A 130 4.80 1.80 4.05
N LYS A 131 3.69 2.13 3.36
CA LYS A 131 2.98 1.23 2.44
C LYS A 131 3.14 1.77 1.02
N PHE A 132 2.32 2.75 0.64
CA PHE A 132 2.41 3.42 -0.64
C PHE A 132 2.86 4.87 -0.44
N CYS A 133 4.03 5.19 -0.98
CA CYS A 133 4.52 6.55 -1.10
C CYS A 133 4.76 6.87 -2.58
N PHE A 134 4.81 8.14 -2.94
CA PHE A 134 5.05 8.56 -4.31
C PHE A 134 5.85 9.86 -4.36
N GLN A 135 6.68 10.00 -5.40
CA GLN A 135 7.49 11.18 -5.67
C GLN A 135 7.02 11.81 -6.99
N GLY A 136 6.31 12.93 -6.91
CA GLY A 136 5.63 13.54 -8.04
C GLY A 136 4.38 12.77 -8.49
N GLY A 137 3.53 13.41 -9.27
CA GLY A 137 2.31 12.83 -9.84
C GLY A 137 1.07 13.68 -9.55
N LEU A 138 -0.08 13.08 -9.79
CA LEU A 138 -1.39 13.66 -9.50
C LEU A 138 -2.12 12.71 -8.55
N ALA A 139 -2.47 13.20 -7.36
CA ALA A 139 -3.41 12.53 -6.46
C ALA A 139 -4.80 13.15 -6.65
N VAL A 140 -5.81 12.31 -6.87
CA VAL A 140 -7.22 12.70 -7.02
C VAL A 140 -8.04 11.95 -5.98
N LEU A 141 -8.81 12.69 -5.19
CA LEU A 141 -9.68 12.16 -4.15
C LEU A 141 -11.09 12.66 -4.39
N ARG A 142 -12.10 11.78 -4.34
CA ARG A 142 -13.51 12.16 -4.38
C ARG A 142 -14.11 12.01 -2.99
N VAL A 143 -14.46 13.14 -2.38
CA VAL A 143 -14.72 13.26 -0.94
C VAL A 143 -15.99 14.04 -0.68
N GLN A 144 -16.78 13.58 0.29
CA GLN A 144 -17.85 14.35 0.94
C GLN A 144 -17.41 14.68 2.36
N LEU A 145 -17.31 15.96 2.69
CA LEU A 145 -16.88 16.44 4.00
C LEU A 145 -18.04 16.36 5.02
N PRO A 146 -17.74 16.16 6.31
CA PRO A 146 -18.75 16.21 7.36
C PRO A 146 -19.21 17.65 7.55
N GLY A 147 -20.51 17.86 7.75
CA GLY A 147 -21.06 19.19 8.03
C GLY A 147 -22.54 19.18 8.33
N VAL A 148 -22.98 20.12 9.17
CA VAL A 148 -24.39 20.29 9.52
C VAL A 148 -25.03 21.26 8.53
N VAL A 149 -26.01 20.77 7.77
CA VAL A 149 -26.71 21.55 6.73
C VAL A 149 -28.15 21.91 7.11
N ASP A 150 -28.54 21.64 8.36
CA ASP A 150 -29.81 22.14 8.90
C ASP A 150 -29.75 23.68 9.05
N LYS A 151 -30.82 24.37 8.65
CA LYS A 151 -30.94 25.83 8.72
C LYS A 151 -30.75 26.41 10.11
N ASP A 152 -31.07 25.64 11.15
CA ASP A 152 -31.00 26.06 12.55
C ASP A 152 -29.59 25.85 13.15
N SER A 153 -28.68 25.19 12.43
CA SER A 153 -27.28 24.95 12.84
C SER A 153 -26.44 26.22 12.88
N GLY A 154 -26.86 27.28 12.17
CA GLY A 154 -26.08 28.50 11.99
C GLY A 154 -24.82 28.30 11.13
N ASN A 155 -24.81 27.29 10.25
CA ASN A 155 -23.77 27.11 9.23
C ASN A 155 -23.74 28.33 8.27
N PRO A 156 -22.63 29.09 8.19
CA PRO A 156 -22.53 30.28 7.37
C PRO A 156 -22.66 30.00 5.86
N ASP A 157 -22.33 28.79 5.41
CA ASP A 157 -22.38 28.42 3.99
C ASP A 157 -23.81 28.20 3.49
N LEU A 158 -24.77 27.99 4.41
CA LEU A 158 -26.20 27.98 4.08
C LEU A 158 -26.75 29.38 3.80
N VAL A 159 -26.18 30.41 4.44
CA VAL A 159 -26.65 31.81 4.35
C VAL A 159 -26.27 32.42 2.99
N ASN A 160 -25.14 32.00 2.42
CA ASN A 160 -24.63 32.46 1.13
C ASN A 160 -24.97 31.52 -0.05
N ALA A 161 -25.77 30.48 0.18
CA ALA A 161 -26.19 29.51 -0.83
C ALA A 161 -27.22 30.10 -1.82
N THR A 162 -26.81 31.12 -2.58
CA THR A 162 -27.51 31.50 -3.82
C THR A 162 -27.00 30.62 -4.96
N LYS A 163 -27.91 30.10 -5.78
CA LYS A 163 -27.71 29.03 -6.77
C LYS A 163 -26.68 29.29 -7.89
N ASP A 164 -25.99 30.43 -7.91
CA ASP A 164 -25.13 30.88 -9.02
C ASP A 164 -23.76 31.44 -8.61
N THR A 165 -23.34 31.33 -7.34
CA THR A 165 -22.04 31.89 -6.92
C THR A 165 -20.86 30.96 -7.27
N ARG A 166 -20.45 31.00 -8.53
CA ARG A 166 -19.07 30.70 -8.94
C ARG A 166 -18.14 31.44 -7.99
N ALA A 167 -17.23 30.72 -7.31
CA ALA A 167 -16.20 31.23 -6.40
C ALA A 167 -16.01 32.75 -6.50
N GLU A 168 -16.79 33.50 -5.73
CA GLU A 168 -16.59 34.94 -5.69
C GLU A 168 -15.23 35.14 -5.05
N ARG A 169 -14.34 35.80 -5.81
CA ARG A 169 -13.03 36.26 -5.35
C ARG A 169 -13.21 36.79 -3.93
N ASN A 170 -12.47 36.28 -2.96
CA ASN A 170 -12.58 36.70 -1.55
C ASN A 170 -12.62 38.24 -1.47
N THR A 171 -13.81 38.79 -1.21
CA THR A 171 -14.06 40.24 -1.16
C THR A 171 -13.89 40.78 0.25
N ASP A 172 -13.38 39.98 1.20
CA ASP A 172 -13.03 40.48 2.53
C ASP A 172 -12.04 41.63 2.36
N SER A 173 -12.35 42.77 2.98
CA SER A 173 -11.48 43.95 3.00
C SER A 173 -10.07 43.61 3.50
N LYS A 174 -9.92 42.56 4.32
CA LYS A 174 -8.64 42.04 4.81
C LYS A 174 -7.86 41.23 3.77
N CYS A 175 -8.51 40.75 2.71
CA CYS A 175 -7.81 40.13 1.57
C CYS A 175 -7.31 41.17 0.57
N ALA A 176 -7.88 42.37 0.55
CA ALA A 176 -7.34 43.52 -0.16
C ALA A 176 -6.20 44.21 0.62
N GLU A 177 -6.20 44.09 1.95
CA GLU A 177 -5.04 44.41 2.77
C GLU A 177 -4.01 43.31 2.59
N SER A 178 -3.07 43.50 1.66
CA SER A 178 -1.77 42.85 1.78
C SER A 178 -1.17 43.31 3.12
N GLY A 179 -1.39 42.53 4.18
CA GLY A 179 -0.74 42.71 5.49
C GLY A 179 0.78 42.54 5.45
N GLY A 180 1.35 42.32 4.26
CA GLY A 180 2.77 42.55 4.00
C GLY A 180 3.01 44.06 3.97
N SER A 181 3.61 44.59 5.02
CA SER A 181 4.16 45.95 5.06
C SER A 181 4.85 46.29 3.73
N THR A 182 4.21 47.12 2.90
CA THR A 182 4.73 47.60 1.61
C THR A 182 5.62 48.84 1.78
N SER A 183 6.33 48.96 2.91
CA SER A 183 7.52 49.80 2.89
C SER A 183 8.57 49.06 2.07
N ALA A 184 9.15 49.69 1.05
CA ALA A 184 10.16 49.08 0.18
C ALA A 184 11.44 48.59 0.92
N ALA A 185 11.50 48.77 2.26
CA ALA A 185 12.53 48.27 3.16
C ALA A 185 12.11 47.02 3.98
N SER A 186 10.82 46.67 4.03
CA SER A 186 10.29 45.51 4.80
C SER A 186 9.96 44.29 3.93
N SER A 187 10.09 44.37 2.60
CA SER A 187 9.86 43.24 1.69
C SER A 187 10.93 42.14 1.77
N PHE A 188 12.02 42.36 2.51
CA PHE A 188 13.19 41.47 2.53
C PHE A 188 13.32 40.60 3.80
N MET A 189 12.33 40.63 4.70
CA MET A 189 12.30 39.73 5.87
C MET A 189 11.19 38.67 5.76
N TYR A 190 10.99 38.10 4.58
CA TYR A 190 10.19 36.88 4.47
C TYR A 190 11.02 35.67 4.92
N GLN A 191 11.10 35.44 6.23
CA GLN A 191 11.35 34.11 6.76
C GLN A 191 10.07 33.29 6.57
N LEU A 192 9.82 32.84 5.34
CA LEU A 192 8.73 31.91 5.04
C LEU A 192 9.06 30.55 5.66
N ASP A 193 8.49 30.30 6.83
CA ASP A 193 8.38 28.96 7.42
C ASP A 193 7.37 28.10 6.63
N ALA A 194 6.39 28.71 5.97
CA ALA A 194 5.48 28.05 5.03
C ALA A 194 4.98 28.98 3.90
N LEU A 195 4.58 28.38 2.77
CA LEU A 195 3.74 29.00 1.74
C LEU A 195 2.33 28.40 1.88
N SER A 196 1.32 29.23 2.11
CA SER A 196 -0.06 28.77 2.31
C SER A 196 -1.08 29.67 1.62
N ALA A 197 -2.24 29.09 1.33
CA ALA A 197 -3.41 29.79 0.84
C ALA A 197 -4.66 29.17 1.48
N ASN A 198 -5.60 30.03 1.90
CA ASN A 198 -6.91 29.60 2.38
C ASN A 198 -7.93 29.78 1.26
N TRP A 199 -8.77 28.76 1.06
CA TRP A 199 -9.85 28.80 0.09
C TRP A 199 -11.16 28.40 0.77
N GLY A 200 -12.22 29.17 0.52
CA GLY A 200 -13.55 28.83 1.02
C GLY A 200 -14.11 27.62 0.29
N ILE A 201 -14.74 26.71 1.02
CA ILE A 201 -15.47 25.59 0.43
C ILE A 201 -16.94 25.99 0.22
N HIS A 202 -17.60 25.36 -0.74
CA HIS A 202 -19.01 25.60 -1.04
C HIS A 202 -19.90 24.54 -0.36
N LEU A 203 -21.21 24.81 -0.25
CA LEU A 203 -22.19 23.88 0.34
C LEU A 203 -22.16 22.46 -0.27
N ALA A 204 -21.77 22.35 -1.54
CA ALA A 204 -21.57 21.08 -2.23
C ALA A 204 -20.59 20.14 -1.50
N ALA A 205 -19.57 20.70 -0.82
CA ALA A 205 -18.59 19.92 -0.07
C ALA A 205 -19.23 19.07 1.05
N TYR A 206 -20.38 19.48 1.57
CA TYR A 206 -21.11 18.76 2.63
C TYR A 206 -22.29 17.92 2.11
N THR A 207 -22.78 18.23 0.90
CA THR A 207 -24.05 17.71 0.39
C THR A 207 -23.89 16.77 -0.80
N ASP A 208 -22.74 16.80 -1.47
CA ASP A 208 -22.42 15.98 -2.63
C ASP A 208 -20.94 15.54 -2.57
N TRP A 209 -20.55 14.71 -3.53
CA TRP A 209 -19.18 14.29 -3.73
C TRP A 209 -18.40 15.36 -4.48
N VAL A 210 -17.29 15.80 -3.90
CA VAL A 210 -16.39 16.79 -4.50
C VAL A 210 -15.02 16.18 -4.75
N THR A 211 -14.47 16.41 -5.92
CA THR A 211 -13.14 15.96 -6.32
C THR A 211 -12.09 17.01 -5.96
N TYR A 212 -11.12 16.60 -5.17
CA TYR A 212 -9.94 17.38 -4.79
C TYR A 212 -8.72 16.76 -5.45
N SER A 213 -7.81 17.57 -5.99
CA SER A 213 -6.58 17.07 -6.56
C SER A 213 -5.36 17.90 -6.21
N VAL A 214 -4.23 17.21 -6.13
CA VAL A 214 -2.90 17.82 -6.01
C VAL A 214 -2.03 17.27 -7.12
N GLU A 215 -1.63 18.15 -8.03
CA GLU A 215 -0.67 17.86 -9.09
C GLU A 215 0.70 18.40 -8.67
N TRP A 216 1.70 17.52 -8.61
CA TRP A 216 3.03 17.84 -8.16
C TRP A 216 4.06 17.30 -9.15
N VAL A 217 4.91 18.18 -9.67
CA VAL A 217 6.05 17.83 -10.51
C VAL A 217 7.33 18.27 -9.78
N PRO A 218 8.26 17.36 -9.47
CA PRO A 218 9.52 17.69 -8.82
C PRO A 218 10.52 18.37 -9.79
N GLY A 219 11.63 18.87 -9.25
CA GLY A 219 12.71 19.50 -10.01
C GLY A 219 12.56 21.02 -10.19
N ASP A 220 13.60 21.65 -10.76
CA ASP A 220 13.73 23.12 -10.85
C ASP A 220 12.66 23.82 -11.72
N ASP A 221 12.11 23.09 -12.70
CA ASP A 221 11.02 23.55 -13.58
C ASP A 221 9.64 23.00 -13.13
N GLY A 222 9.58 22.39 -11.94
CA GLY A 222 8.41 21.76 -11.36
C GLY A 222 7.38 22.74 -10.78
N TYR A 223 6.36 22.17 -10.13
CA TYR A 223 5.31 22.93 -9.43
C TYR A 223 4.50 22.04 -8.50
N VAL A 224 3.76 22.65 -7.57
CA VAL A 224 2.60 22.03 -6.89
C VAL A 224 1.36 22.83 -7.22
N ARG A 225 0.28 22.17 -7.59
CA ARG A 225 -0.99 22.76 -7.98
C ARG A 225 -2.14 22.04 -7.30
N TRP A 226 -3.05 22.81 -6.72
CA TRP A 226 -4.28 22.31 -6.11
C TRP A 226 -5.47 22.63 -7.00
N GLU A 227 -6.36 21.65 -7.18
CA GLU A 227 -7.60 21.84 -7.92
C GLU A 227 -8.80 21.28 -7.15
N VAL A 228 -9.96 21.86 -7.42
CA VAL A 228 -11.26 21.37 -6.95
C VAL A 228 -12.16 21.26 -8.18
N GLU A 229 -12.78 20.10 -8.40
CA GLU A 229 -13.60 19.83 -9.59
C GLU A 229 -12.87 20.13 -10.92
N GLY A 230 -11.56 19.84 -10.97
CA GLY A 230 -10.71 20.13 -12.13
C GLY A 230 -10.44 21.62 -12.39
N HIS A 231 -10.81 22.49 -11.45
CA HIS A 231 -10.50 23.92 -11.51
C HIS A 231 -9.34 24.29 -10.59
N PRO A 232 -8.29 24.96 -11.09
CA PRO A 232 -7.16 25.37 -10.26
C PRO A 232 -7.58 26.38 -9.19
N VAL A 233 -7.16 26.10 -7.96
CA VAL A 233 -7.33 26.97 -6.80
C VAL A 233 -6.04 27.73 -6.51
N PHE A 234 -4.91 27.04 -6.49
CA PHE A 234 -3.61 27.60 -6.18
C PHE A 234 -2.48 26.84 -6.87
N GLU A 235 -1.38 27.52 -7.17
CA GLU A 235 -0.20 26.89 -7.77
C GLU A 235 1.07 27.57 -7.23
N ILE A 236 2.06 26.75 -6.86
CA ILE A 236 3.40 27.18 -6.47
C ILE A 236 4.36 26.62 -7.50
N ALA A 237 4.88 27.47 -8.38
CA ALA A 237 5.96 27.11 -9.30
C ALA A 237 7.27 26.92 -8.52
N ALA A 238 8.10 25.96 -8.93
CA ALA A 238 9.39 25.66 -8.29
C ALA A 238 10.31 26.90 -8.22
N ALA A 239 10.27 27.75 -9.26
CA ALA A 239 11.00 29.03 -9.29
C ALA A 239 10.73 29.95 -8.07
N THR A 240 9.57 29.81 -7.42
CA THR A 240 9.21 30.56 -6.19
C THR A 240 10.18 30.27 -5.05
N VAL A 241 10.69 29.04 -4.97
CA VAL A 241 11.58 28.57 -3.89
C VAL A 241 13.02 28.38 -4.36
N THR A 242 13.24 28.03 -5.63
CA THR A 242 14.59 27.84 -6.22
C THR A 242 15.23 29.15 -6.69
N ASN A 243 14.42 30.11 -7.12
CA ASN A 243 14.86 31.42 -7.58
C ASN A 243 14.10 32.58 -6.92
N PRO A 244 14.10 32.67 -5.57
CA PRO A 244 13.46 33.77 -4.87
C PRO A 244 14.14 35.09 -5.22
N PRO A 245 13.41 36.23 -5.17
CA PRO A 245 13.98 37.56 -5.35
C PRO A 245 15.20 37.77 -4.45
N GLN A 246 16.21 38.49 -4.93
CA GLN A 246 17.46 38.74 -4.21
C GLN A 246 17.71 40.23 -4.06
N ASP A 247 18.23 40.63 -2.89
CA ASP A 247 18.83 41.94 -2.70
C ASP A 247 20.30 41.93 -3.18
N ALA A 248 21.00 43.07 -3.07
CA ALA A 248 22.41 43.17 -3.44
C ALA A 248 23.30 42.20 -2.62
N ALA A 249 22.89 41.83 -1.42
CA ALA A 249 23.60 40.92 -0.54
C ALA A 249 23.26 39.44 -0.78
N GLN A 250 22.24 39.15 -1.60
CA GLN A 250 21.74 37.81 -1.92
C GLN A 250 21.39 36.98 -0.67
N MET A 251 20.72 37.59 0.31
CA MET A 251 20.46 36.93 1.60
C MET A 251 19.30 35.94 1.59
N ASN A 252 18.45 35.96 0.56
CA ASN A 252 17.27 35.10 0.54
C ASN A 252 17.68 33.65 0.22
N PRO A 253 17.33 32.67 1.07
CA PRO A 253 17.75 31.29 0.89
C PRO A 253 17.08 30.70 -0.35
N ARG A 254 17.89 30.13 -1.24
CA ARG A 254 17.42 29.30 -2.35
C ARG A 254 17.17 27.90 -1.80
N LYS A 255 15.95 27.41 -1.93
CA LYS A 255 15.54 26.06 -1.51
C LYS A 255 15.42 25.17 -2.75
N ILE A 256 15.35 23.86 -2.53
CA ILE A 256 14.99 22.91 -3.58
C ILE A 256 13.47 22.77 -3.67
N MET A 257 12.98 22.30 -4.81
CA MET A 257 11.60 21.87 -4.93
C MET A 257 11.35 20.65 -4.04
N ILE A 258 10.09 20.37 -3.69
CA ILE A 258 9.73 19.16 -2.95
C ILE A 258 10.06 17.97 -3.84
N GLU A 259 10.94 17.07 -3.36
CA GLU A 259 11.40 15.87 -4.06
C GLU A 259 11.33 14.60 -3.19
N GLU A 260 11.01 14.72 -1.90
CA GLU A 260 10.92 13.58 -0.99
C GLU A 260 9.64 12.77 -1.26
N PRO A 261 9.69 11.43 -1.22
CA PRO A 261 8.49 10.60 -1.37
C PRO A 261 7.49 10.87 -0.25
N MET A 262 6.24 11.16 -0.61
CA MET A 262 5.16 11.45 0.32
C MET A 262 4.15 10.31 0.37
N TYR A 263 3.43 10.20 1.47
CA TYR A 263 2.28 9.31 1.64
C TYR A 263 1.03 10.14 1.94
N LEU A 264 -0.14 9.54 1.75
CA LEU A 264 -1.41 10.20 2.05
C LEU A 264 -1.81 9.96 3.50
N ILE A 265 -2.31 11.01 4.13
CA ILE A 265 -3.04 10.98 5.41
C ILE A 265 -4.40 11.59 5.14
N PHE A 266 -5.45 10.99 5.68
CA PHE A 266 -6.76 11.62 5.80
C PHE A 266 -7.27 11.40 7.22
N ASN A 267 -7.79 12.47 7.80
CA ASN A 267 -8.27 12.51 9.16
C ASN A 267 -9.39 13.56 9.28
N VAL A 268 -10.19 13.43 10.35
CA VAL A 268 -11.05 14.52 10.80
C VAL A 268 -10.53 14.98 12.15
N ALA A 269 -9.91 16.17 12.17
CA ALA A 269 -9.41 16.79 13.38
C ALA A 269 -10.38 17.85 13.89
N LEU A 270 -10.52 17.97 15.22
CA LEU A 270 -11.43 18.91 15.86
C LEU A 270 -10.65 19.78 16.84
N SER A 271 -10.28 20.98 16.40
CA SER A 271 -9.51 21.90 17.24
C SER A 271 -10.32 23.09 17.72
N SER A 272 -10.05 23.46 18.97
CA SER A 272 -10.50 24.73 19.54
C SER A 272 -9.93 25.98 18.84
N GLU A 273 -8.75 25.89 18.23
CA GLU A 273 -8.13 26.95 17.41
C GLU A 273 -8.81 27.11 16.04
N TRP A 274 -9.42 26.03 15.52
CA TRP A 274 -10.22 26.05 14.29
C TRP A 274 -11.71 26.27 14.54
N GLY A 275 -12.09 26.67 15.76
CA GLY A 275 -13.47 26.98 16.13
C GLY A 275 -14.36 25.76 16.39
N SER A 276 -13.81 24.54 16.37
CA SER A 276 -14.53 23.33 16.76
C SER A 276 -14.55 23.24 18.28
N LYS A 277 -15.71 23.45 18.91
CA LYS A 277 -15.95 23.14 20.33
C LYS A 277 -17.36 22.61 20.48
N PRO A 278 -17.60 21.56 21.28
CA PRO A 278 -18.95 21.25 21.70
C PRO A 278 -19.52 22.50 22.38
N PRO A 279 -20.76 22.92 22.10
CA PRO A 279 -21.25 24.23 22.51
C PRO A 279 -21.11 24.51 24.02
N ASN A 280 -21.18 23.48 24.86
CA ASN A 280 -21.01 23.60 26.32
C ASN A 280 -19.93 22.66 26.90
N ALA A 281 -18.85 22.45 26.14
CA ALA A 281 -17.71 21.63 26.52
C ALA A 281 -17.17 21.97 27.92
N GLY A 282 -17.02 20.96 28.78
CA GLY A 282 -16.48 21.11 30.14
C GLY A 282 -17.44 21.74 31.16
N VAL A 283 -18.68 22.04 30.77
CA VAL A 283 -19.72 22.60 31.65
C VAL A 283 -20.90 21.63 31.81
N SER A 284 -21.55 21.27 30.71
CA SER A 284 -22.82 20.50 30.74
C SER A 284 -23.01 19.59 29.52
N GLY A 285 -21.91 19.20 28.86
CA GLY A 285 -21.94 18.35 27.66
C GLY A 285 -22.42 19.10 26.42
N CYS A 286 -22.47 18.45 25.25
CA CYS A 286 -22.82 19.12 23.99
C CYS A 286 -24.14 19.94 24.10
N TYR A 287 -25.21 19.34 24.65
CA TYR A 287 -26.55 19.91 24.72
C TYR A 287 -26.76 21.03 25.75
N GLY A 288 -25.87 21.16 26.74
CA GLY A 288 -26.03 22.18 27.78
C GLY A 288 -27.30 21.99 28.62
N ASP A 289 -28.15 23.02 28.69
CA ASP A 289 -29.48 22.94 29.33
C ASP A 289 -30.61 22.50 28.39
N GLY A 290 -30.28 22.21 27.11
CA GLY A 290 -31.19 21.75 26.08
C GLY A 290 -32.14 22.81 25.53
N LYS A 291 -32.02 24.09 25.89
CA LYS A 291 -32.93 25.16 25.41
C LYS A 291 -32.43 25.88 24.17
N ASP A 292 -31.12 25.84 23.90
CA ASP A 292 -30.55 26.51 22.73
C ASP A 292 -30.76 25.65 21.48
N LYS A 293 -31.64 26.12 20.59
CA LYS A 293 -32.02 25.40 19.37
C LYS A 293 -30.83 25.13 18.46
N LYS A 294 -29.91 26.11 18.33
CA LYS A 294 -28.71 25.97 17.49
C LYS A 294 -27.80 24.87 18.00
N THR A 295 -27.51 24.89 19.30
CA THR A 295 -26.73 23.86 20.01
C THR A 295 -27.32 22.48 19.81
N ASN A 296 -28.61 22.32 20.09
CA ASN A 296 -29.29 21.03 19.93
C ASN A 296 -29.17 20.54 18.48
N THR A 297 -29.40 21.41 17.51
CA THR A 297 -29.30 21.08 16.07
C THR A 297 -27.89 20.59 15.69
N ILE A 298 -26.84 21.20 16.22
CA ILE A 298 -25.46 20.76 15.98
C ILE A 298 -25.20 19.42 16.67
N CYS A 299 -25.62 19.26 17.92
CA CYS A 299 -25.41 18.03 18.68
C CYS A 299 -26.20 16.84 18.12
N ASP A 300 -27.42 17.07 17.64
CA ASP A 300 -28.29 16.07 17.00
C ASP A 300 -27.71 15.57 15.66
N ALA A 301 -26.78 16.31 15.05
CA ALA A 301 -26.14 15.94 13.79
C ALA A 301 -25.00 14.92 13.95
N PHE A 302 -24.52 14.70 15.19
CA PHE A 302 -23.55 13.65 15.47
C PHE A 302 -24.25 12.27 15.60
N PRO A 303 -23.62 11.17 15.14
CA PRO A 303 -22.30 11.12 14.51
C PRO A 303 -22.32 11.66 13.06
N MET A 304 -21.23 12.36 12.68
CA MET A 304 -21.02 12.87 11.32
C MET A 304 -19.95 12.06 10.61
N LYS A 305 -20.06 11.91 9.28
CA LYS A 305 -19.09 11.15 8.48
C LYS A 305 -18.42 12.03 7.43
N MET A 306 -17.08 12.02 7.40
CA MET A 306 -16.33 12.31 6.18
C MET A 306 -16.32 11.05 5.34
N LYS A 307 -16.66 11.13 4.05
CA LYS A 307 -16.71 9.98 3.15
C LYS A 307 -15.74 10.14 1.99
N ILE A 308 -15.11 9.05 1.57
CA ILE A 308 -14.21 9.00 0.41
C ILE A 308 -14.70 7.90 -0.52
N ASP A 309 -15.06 8.28 -1.73
CA ASP A 309 -15.53 7.39 -2.79
C ASP A 309 -14.33 6.67 -3.43
N TYR A 310 -13.32 7.43 -3.85
CA TYR A 310 -12.07 6.86 -4.34
C TYR A 310 -10.87 7.74 -4.05
N ILE A 311 -9.70 7.10 -4.08
CA ILE A 311 -8.38 7.74 -4.15
C ILE A 311 -7.65 7.17 -5.35
N ARG A 312 -7.10 8.02 -6.22
CA ARG A 312 -6.33 7.62 -7.40
C ARG A 312 -5.05 8.43 -7.53
N VAL A 313 -3.94 7.77 -7.84
CA VAL A 313 -2.63 8.40 -8.04
C VAL A 313 -2.11 8.08 -9.43
N TYR A 314 -1.74 9.13 -10.17
CA TYR A 314 -1.24 9.06 -11.54
C TYR A 314 0.20 9.59 -11.61
N GLN A 315 1.04 8.95 -12.40
CA GLN A 315 2.42 9.39 -12.61
C GLN A 315 2.85 9.24 -14.09
N ASP A 316 3.79 10.09 -14.50
CA ASP A 316 4.68 9.76 -15.60
C ASP A 316 5.79 8.84 -15.07
N THR A 317 5.62 7.53 -15.23
CA THR A 317 6.56 6.52 -14.72
C THR A 317 7.94 6.55 -15.40
N SER A 318 8.15 7.40 -16.41
CA SER A 318 9.47 7.62 -17.01
C SER A 318 10.32 8.64 -16.25
N THR A 319 9.68 9.55 -15.52
CA THR A 319 10.34 10.65 -14.79
C THR A 319 10.07 10.63 -13.28
N MET A 320 8.98 9.98 -12.86
CA MET A 320 8.52 9.89 -11.48
C MET A 320 8.59 8.45 -10.97
N VAL A 321 8.64 8.29 -9.66
CA VAL A 321 8.77 6.99 -8.98
C VAL A 321 7.77 6.91 -7.85
N TYR A 322 7.21 5.71 -7.62
CA TYR A 322 6.47 5.39 -6.40
C TYR A 322 7.23 4.34 -5.57
N GLY A 323 7.03 4.39 -4.26
CA GLY A 323 7.75 3.66 -3.24
C GLY A 323 8.27 4.59 -2.15
N CYS A 324 8.31 4.10 -0.91
CA CYS A 324 8.76 4.88 0.25
C CYS A 324 10.30 4.93 0.40
N ASP A 325 11.03 4.12 -0.37
CA ASP A 325 12.49 3.99 -0.33
C ASP A 325 13.10 4.12 -1.74
N PRO A 326 12.85 5.24 -2.46
CA PRO A 326 13.44 5.44 -3.78
C PRO A 326 14.97 5.61 -3.67
N ALA A 327 15.70 5.24 -4.72
CA ALA A 327 17.16 5.33 -4.72
C ALA A 327 17.70 6.76 -4.52
N SER A 328 16.91 7.78 -4.91
CA SER A 328 17.20 9.20 -4.69
C SER A 328 17.05 9.63 -3.23
N HIS A 329 16.11 9.03 -2.50
CA HIS A 329 15.77 9.37 -1.11
C HIS A 329 15.58 8.09 -0.28
N PRO A 330 16.65 7.34 0.02
CA PRO A 330 16.55 6.11 0.78
C PRO A 330 16.16 6.41 2.23
N THR A 331 15.09 5.80 2.72
CA THR A 331 14.56 5.99 4.08
C THR A 331 14.53 4.70 4.88
N LYS A 332 14.49 3.55 4.20
CA LYS A 332 14.16 2.27 4.82
C LYS A 332 15.13 1.86 5.92
N GLN A 333 16.43 1.91 5.65
CA GLN A 333 17.46 1.50 6.62
C GLN A 333 17.40 2.38 7.87
N TRP A 334 17.21 3.69 7.70
CA TRP A 334 17.08 4.62 8.82
C TRP A 334 15.87 4.32 9.69
N ILE A 335 14.72 4.04 9.08
CA ILE A 335 13.50 3.66 9.81
C ILE A 335 13.69 2.34 10.54
N GLU A 336 14.31 1.33 9.90
CA GLU A 336 14.60 0.03 10.52
C GLU A 336 15.56 0.16 11.72
N ASP A 337 16.58 1.01 11.61
CA ASP A 337 17.56 1.24 12.68
C ASP A 337 17.01 2.10 13.84
N ASN A 338 15.91 2.81 13.62
CA ASN A 338 15.28 3.70 14.60
C ASN A 338 13.80 3.35 14.83
N ILE A 339 13.44 2.07 14.70
CA ILE A 339 12.03 1.63 14.66
C ILE A 339 11.22 2.08 15.87
N ASP A 340 11.83 2.20 17.05
CA ASP A 340 11.18 2.66 18.29
C ASP A 340 10.67 4.12 18.21
N SER A 341 11.12 4.90 17.21
CA SER A 341 10.59 6.25 16.93
C SER A 341 9.43 6.26 15.93
N TYR A 342 9.13 5.11 15.31
CA TYR A 342 8.13 4.97 14.25
C TYR A 342 7.00 4.00 14.59
N GLN A 343 6.98 3.45 15.79
CA GLN A 343 5.86 2.69 16.33
C GLN A 343 5.78 2.84 17.85
N ASP A 344 4.60 2.55 18.37
CA ASP A 344 4.34 2.36 19.79
C ASP A 344 3.50 1.08 20.01
N PHE A 345 3.03 0.86 21.23
CA PHE A 345 2.24 -0.32 21.59
C PHE A 345 0.86 -0.39 20.91
N ASP A 346 0.30 0.77 20.57
CA ASP A 346 -1.03 0.89 19.97
C ASP A 346 -0.93 0.95 18.43
N ASN A 347 0.22 1.41 17.90
CA ASN A 347 0.46 1.71 16.49
C ASN A 347 1.72 1.02 15.96
N LEU A 348 1.68 -0.31 15.85
CA LEU A 348 2.82 -1.12 15.38
C LEU A 348 3.06 -1.02 13.87
N VAL A 349 4.33 -1.02 13.46
CA VAL A 349 4.70 -1.16 12.04
C VAL A 349 4.54 -2.62 11.62
N VAL A 350 3.41 -2.94 11.01
CA VAL A 350 3.11 -4.31 10.55
C VAL A 350 3.30 -4.43 9.04
N ARG A 351 4.19 -5.35 8.62
CA ARG A 351 4.34 -5.70 7.22
C ARG A 351 3.13 -6.48 6.73
N VAL A 352 2.51 -6.00 5.66
CA VAL A 352 1.35 -6.66 5.03
C VAL A 352 1.81 -7.46 3.81
N SER A 353 1.29 -8.69 3.68
CA SER A 353 1.49 -9.55 2.52
C SER A 353 0.12 -10.02 2.03
N GLY A 354 -0.19 -9.77 0.76
CA GLY A 354 -1.54 -9.90 0.23
C GLY A 354 -2.39 -8.67 0.55
N LYS A 355 -3.70 -8.90 0.68
CA LYS A 355 -4.74 -7.92 1.01
C LYS A 355 -5.03 -6.86 -0.06
N ALA A 356 -4.45 -6.92 -1.27
CA ALA A 356 -5.01 -6.18 -2.39
C ALA A 356 -6.43 -6.69 -2.73
N SER A 357 -7.27 -5.83 -3.29
CA SER A 357 -8.55 -6.25 -3.87
C SER A 357 -8.34 -7.22 -5.04
N CYS A 358 -9.25 -8.19 -5.20
CA CYS A 358 -9.18 -9.17 -6.27
C CYS A 358 -10.57 -9.66 -6.66
N ASN A 359 -10.73 -9.96 -7.95
CA ASN A 359 -11.93 -10.60 -8.50
C ASN A 359 -11.66 -12.08 -8.81
N SER A 360 -10.40 -12.41 -9.05
CA SER A 360 -9.97 -13.77 -9.29
C SER A 360 -8.59 -14.04 -8.74
N ASP A 361 -8.28 -15.31 -8.64
CA ASP A 361 -6.98 -15.84 -8.32
C ASP A 361 -5.84 -15.34 -9.25
N ASP A 362 -6.17 -14.91 -10.48
CA ASP A 362 -5.21 -14.38 -11.45
C ASP A 362 -4.69 -12.98 -11.05
N ASP A 363 -5.44 -12.27 -10.20
CA ASP A 363 -5.06 -10.98 -9.62
C ASP A 363 -4.05 -11.09 -8.47
N CYS A 364 -3.87 -12.30 -7.95
CA CYS A 364 -3.04 -12.60 -6.78
C CYS A 364 -1.88 -13.56 -7.09
N THR A 365 -1.70 -13.93 -8.36
CA THR A 365 -0.64 -14.85 -8.79
C THR A 365 0.21 -14.24 -9.91
N ILE A 366 1.49 -14.57 -9.93
CA ILE A 366 2.40 -14.11 -10.99
C ILE A 366 2.03 -14.71 -12.36
N ALA A 367 2.28 -13.95 -13.43
CA ALA A 367 2.16 -14.45 -14.79
C ALA A 367 3.17 -15.58 -15.06
N SER A 368 2.69 -16.69 -15.63
CA SER A 368 3.54 -17.84 -15.97
C SER A 368 4.42 -17.52 -17.19
N LYS A 369 5.74 -17.56 -17.02
CA LYS A 369 6.71 -17.53 -18.14
C LYS A 369 7.26 -18.94 -18.38
N GLY A 370 6.53 -19.78 -19.11
CA GLY A 370 7.00 -21.11 -19.55
C GLY A 370 6.08 -22.27 -19.16
N VAL A 371 6.66 -23.47 -19.05
CA VAL A 371 5.94 -24.76 -18.90
C VAL A 371 5.43 -25.01 -17.47
N SER A 372 5.96 -24.31 -16.47
CA SER A 372 5.56 -24.46 -15.06
C SER A 372 4.90 -23.18 -14.54
N SER A 373 3.62 -23.26 -14.20
CA SER A 373 2.91 -22.20 -13.49
C SER A 373 3.21 -22.27 -11.99
N VAL A 374 3.69 -21.17 -11.41
CA VAL A 374 3.87 -21.05 -9.96
C VAL A 374 2.72 -20.24 -9.39
N ARG A 375 1.97 -20.86 -8.48
CA ARG A 375 0.90 -20.19 -7.75
C ARG A 375 1.47 -19.43 -6.57
N THR A 376 1.32 -18.11 -6.54
CA THR A 376 1.92 -17.27 -5.49
C THR A 376 0.89 -16.68 -4.52
N GLY A 377 -0.38 -16.65 -4.89
CA GLY A 377 -1.48 -16.23 -4.03
C GLY A 377 -2.83 -16.65 -4.57
N TYR A 378 -3.85 -16.44 -3.75
CA TYR A 378 -5.25 -16.78 -4.01
C TYR A 378 -6.13 -15.57 -3.70
N CYS A 379 -7.26 -15.45 -4.38
CA CYS A 379 -8.30 -14.49 -4.06
C CYS A 379 -9.28 -15.10 -3.06
N ASN A 380 -9.35 -14.55 -1.86
CA ASN A 380 -10.23 -15.01 -0.80
C ASN A 380 -11.12 -13.85 -0.34
N ASN A 381 -12.44 -13.98 -0.54
CA ASN A 381 -13.42 -12.95 -0.20
C ASN A 381 -13.03 -11.56 -0.71
N GLY A 382 -12.71 -11.46 -2.01
CA GLY A 382 -12.32 -10.20 -2.65
C GLY A 382 -10.93 -9.69 -2.26
N ARG A 383 -10.12 -10.44 -1.50
CA ARG A 383 -8.80 -10.01 -1.02
C ARG A 383 -7.72 -11.05 -1.27
N CYS A 384 -6.56 -10.61 -1.75
CA CYS A 384 -5.43 -11.51 -2.00
C CYS A 384 -4.89 -12.12 -0.71
N ALA A 385 -4.55 -13.41 -0.75
CA ALA A 385 -3.87 -14.14 0.31
C ALA A 385 -2.67 -14.88 -0.29
N CYS A 386 -1.46 -14.61 0.21
CA CYS A 386 -0.26 -15.22 -0.35
C CYS A 386 -0.20 -16.71 -0.01
N ALA A 387 0.23 -17.51 -0.99
CA ALA A 387 0.28 -18.96 -0.87
C ALA A 387 1.34 -19.44 0.14
N SER A 388 2.37 -18.63 0.40
CA SER A 388 3.42 -18.90 1.37
C SER A 388 4.13 -17.62 1.83
N HIS A 389 4.91 -17.72 2.91
CA HIS A 389 5.74 -16.61 3.43
C HIS A 389 6.90 -16.21 2.50
N THR A 390 7.20 -16.99 1.46
CA THR A 390 8.21 -16.65 0.46
C THR A 390 7.71 -15.64 -0.57
N TRP A 391 6.40 -15.35 -0.56
CA TRP A 391 5.76 -14.35 -1.40
C TRP A 391 5.16 -13.24 -0.54
N THR A 392 5.21 -12.02 -1.05
CA THR A 392 4.83 -10.81 -0.34
C THR A 392 4.37 -9.72 -1.31
N GLY A 393 4.10 -8.52 -0.80
CA GLY A 393 3.48 -7.43 -1.53
C GLY A 393 1.96 -7.59 -1.62
N PRO A 394 1.25 -6.55 -2.08
CA PRO A 394 -0.22 -6.53 -2.04
C PRO A 394 -0.89 -7.66 -2.82
N ARG A 395 -0.29 -8.03 -3.96
CA ARG A 395 -0.78 -9.07 -4.88
C ARG A 395 0.04 -10.36 -4.85
N CYS A 396 0.89 -10.54 -3.83
CA CYS A 396 1.74 -11.74 -3.70
C CYS A 396 2.68 -11.95 -4.90
N THR A 397 3.15 -10.86 -5.50
CA THR A 397 4.01 -10.87 -6.68
C THR A 397 5.45 -10.42 -6.40
N GLU A 398 5.81 -10.21 -5.13
CA GLU A 398 7.18 -9.97 -4.71
C GLU A 398 7.74 -11.21 -4.01
N ALA A 399 9.00 -11.56 -4.31
CA ALA A 399 9.70 -12.58 -3.53
C ALA A 399 10.21 -11.98 -2.21
N THR A 400 9.99 -12.65 -1.09
CA THR A 400 10.52 -12.23 0.21
C THR A 400 12.04 -12.35 0.20
N SER A 401 12.76 -11.31 0.64
CA SER A 401 14.20 -11.39 0.89
C SER A 401 14.44 -12.32 2.08
N VAL A 402 14.80 -13.57 1.78
CA VAL A 402 15.09 -14.60 2.78
C VAL A 402 16.28 -14.14 3.63
N LYS A 403 16.06 -13.92 4.93
CA LYS A 403 17.18 -13.82 5.89
C LYS A 403 17.83 -15.20 5.97
N LYS A 404 19.14 -15.22 6.24
CA LYS A 404 19.99 -16.44 6.22
C LYS A 404 19.47 -17.59 7.11
N ASP A 405 18.57 -17.29 8.04
CA ASP A 405 18.07 -18.21 9.08
C ASP A 405 16.61 -18.68 8.88
N ASP A 406 15.94 -18.27 7.79
CA ASP A 406 14.60 -18.78 7.49
C ASP A 406 14.69 -20.21 6.92
N VAL A 407 13.97 -21.14 7.56
CA VAL A 407 13.92 -22.56 7.18
C VAL A 407 13.36 -22.69 5.77
N GLN A 408 14.25 -22.96 4.82
CA GLN A 408 13.93 -23.16 3.42
C GLN A 408 13.14 -24.47 3.24
N TYR A 409 11.95 -24.40 2.64
CA TYR A 409 11.20 -25.61 2.29
C TYR A 409 11.83 -26.24 1.04
N GLY A 410 12.55 -27.33 1.28
CA GLY A 410 13.23 -28.19 0.33
C GLY A 410 14.03 -29.23 1.13
N PRO A 411 14.29 -30.43 0.59
CA PRO A 411 15.19 -31.35 1.27
C PRO A 411 16.52 -30.63 1.56
N PRO A 412 17.10 -30.79 2.76
CA PRO A 412 18.35 -30.13 3.13
C PRO A 412 19.35 -30.23 1.99
N MET A 413 20.09 -29.16 1.68
CA MET A 413 21.04 -29.18 0.55
C MET A 413 22.03 -30.36 0.67
N SER A 414 22.39 -30.74 1.90
CA SER A 414 23.15 -31.94 2.22
C SER A 414 22.47 -33.25 1.78
N LEU A 415 21.15 -33.37 1.98
CA LEU A 415 20.35 -34.51 1.57
C LEU A 415 20.26 -34.59 0.04
N THR A 416 20.06 -33.46 -0.63
CA THR A 416 20.00 -33.37 -2.11
C THR A 416 21.34 -33.73 -2.74
N ILE A 417 22.46 -33.24 -2.16
CA ILE A 417 23.81 -33.60 -2.58
C ILE A 417 24.07 -35.10 -2.34
N ALA A 418 23.64 -35.64 -1.19
CA ALA A 418 23.81 -37.06 -0.89
C ALA A 418 23.05 -37.95 -1.88
N VAL A 419 21.80 -37.61 -2.21
CA VAL A 419 20.99 -38.33 -3.22
C VAL A 419 21.65 -38.23 -4.60
N ALA A 420 22.11 -37.06 -5.01
CA ALA A 420 22.80 -36.88 -6.29
C ALA A 420 24.10 -37.72 -6.35
N ALA A 421 24.88 -37.76 -5.26
CA ALA A 421 26.08 -38.59 -5.18
C ALA A 421 25.76 -40.09 -5.27
N VAL A 422 24.71 -40.55 -4.60
CA VAL A 422 24.24 -41.94 -4.67
C VAL A 422 23.82 -42.30 -6.08
N VAL A 423 23.08 -41.43 -6.77
CA VAL A 423 22.66 -41.66 -8.16
C VAL A 423 23.89 -41.73 -9.09
N ILE A 424 24.85 -40.81 -8.96
CA ILE A 424 26.07 -40.84 -9.77
C ILE A 424 26.86 -42.14 -9.53
N ILE A 425 27.04 -42.55 -8.27
CA ILE A 425 27.75 -43.78 -7.91
C ILE A 425 27.01 -45.01 -8.44
N ALA A 426 25.69 -45.08 -8.31
CA ALA A 426 24.88 -46.18 -8.83
C ALA A 426 24.96 -46.27 -10.35
N THR A 427 24.94 -45.13 -11.04
CA THR A 427 25.07 -45.05 -12.50
C THR A 427 26.45 -45.52 -12.95
N PHE A 428 27.51 -45.11 -12.24
CA PHE A 428 28.88 -45.53 -12.51
C PHE A 428 29.13 -47.02 -12.19
N ALA A 429 28.55 -47.53 -11.11
CA ALA A 429 28.61 -48.95 -10.77
C ALA A 429 27.87 -49.80 -11.81
N SER A 430 26.71 -49.33 -12.30
CA SER A 430 25.94 -50.00 -13.35
C SER A 430 26.71 -50.05 -14.67
N THR A 431 27.34 -48.94 -15.09
CA THR A 431 28.15 -48.92 -16.33
C THR A 431 29.42 -49.76 -16.22
N LEU A 432 30.07 -49.79 -15.05
CA LEU A 432 31.21 -50.70 -14.82
C LEU A 432 30.78 -52.17 -14.79
N TYR A 433 29.61 -52.47 -14.24
CA TYR A 433 29.06 -53.81 -14.20
C TYR A 433 28.72 -54.33 -15.61
N THR A 434 28.05 -53.51 -16.43
CA THR A 434 27.77 -53.85 -17.83
C THR A 434 29.05 -54.01 -18.64
N ALA A 435 30.02 -53.10 -18.53
CA ALA A 435 31.31 -53.21 -19.23
C ALA A 435 32.11 -54.47 -18.81
N ARG A 436 32.09 -54.85 -17.53
CA ARG A 436 32.72 -56.09 -17.06
C ARG A 436 32.01 -57.34 -17.58
N ASN A 437 30.68 -57.32 -17.64
CA ASN A 437 29.91 -58.43 -18.20
C ASN A 437 30.13 -58.57 -19.70
N GLU A 438 30.17 -57.48 -20.46
CA GLU A 438 30.52 -57.50 -21.88
C GLU A 438 31.94 -58.03 -22.11
N LYS A 439 32.91 -57.64 -21.27
CA LYS A 439 34.27 -58.19 -21.36
C LYS A 439 34.30 -59.70 -21.09
N ARG A 440 33.59 -60.18 -20.05
CA ARG A 440 33.46 -61.61 -19.75
C ARG A 440 32.75 -62.38 -20.86
N GLU A 441 31.72 -61.78 -21.48
CA GLU A 441 31.00 -62.39 -22.59
C GLU A 441 31.88 -62.46 -23.84
N ASN A 442 32.66 -61.41 -24.15
CA ASN A 442 33.64 -61.43 -25.22
C ASN A 442 34.73 -62.48 -25.00
N GLU A 443 35.25 -62.63 -23.77
CA GLU A 443 36.20 -63.69 -23.42
C GLU A 443 35.58 -65.09 -23.57
N ARG A 444 34.30 -65.27 -23.20
CA ARG A 444 33.57 -66.52 -23.45
C ARG A 444 33.40 -66.79 -24.95
N ARG A 445 33.01 -65.79 -25.74
CA ARG A 445 32.87 -65.90 -27.21
C ARG A 445 34.20 -66.23 -27.89
N LEU A 446 35.31 -65.65 -27.44
CA LEU A 446 36.65 -65.97 -27.91
C LEU A 446 37.06 -67.41 -27.57
N LYS A 447 36.77 -67.88 -26.34
CA LYS A 447 37.01 -69.27 -25.94
C LYS A 447 36.16 -70.26 -26.74
N VAL A 448 34.89 -69.95 -27.00
CA VAL A 448 34.01 -70.79 -27.83
C VAL A 448 34.51 -70.85 -29.28
N ARG A 449 34.93 -69.73 -29.88
CA ARG A 449 35.56 -69.72 -31.22
C ARG A 449 36.85 -70.55 -31.26
N ALA A 450 37.70 -70.45 -30.23
CA ALA A 450 38.92 -71.25 -30.13
C ALA A 450 38.65 -72.77 -29.96
N ILE A 451 37.54 -73.13 -29.30
CA ILE A 451 37.07 -74.53 -29.19
C ILE A 451 36.49 -75.01 -30.52
N GLU A 452 35.71 -74.18 -31.23
CA GLU A 452 35.19 -74.50 -32.56
C GLU A 452 36.32 -74.68 -33.59
N GLU A 453 37.36 -73.84 -33.57
CA GLU A 453 38.55 -74.00 -34.42
C GLU A 453 39.34 -75.27 -34.09
N ARG A 454 39.45 -75.65 -32.80
CA ARG A 454 40.02 -76.95 -32.40
C ARG A 454 39.16 -78.14 -32.83
N SER A 455 37.83 -78.01 -32.79
CA SER A 455 36.90 -79.06 -33.23
C SER A 455 36.91 -79.28 -34.75
N LYS A 456 37.23 -78.25 -35.53
CA LYS A 456 37.39 -78.36 -37.00
C LYS A 456 38.69 -79.05 -37.43
N GLN A 457 39.65 -79.25 -36.53
CA GLN A 457 40.91 -79.97 -36.80
C GLN A 457 40.91 -81.45 -36.38
N ALA A 458 39.84 -81.95 -35.74
CA ALA A 458 39.70 -83.36 -35.37
C ALA A 458 38.52 -83.99 -36.13
N GLY A 459 38.82 -84.88 -37.09
CA GLY A 459 37.85 -85.68 -37.83
C GLY A 459 37.20 -86.81 -37.00
N PRO A 460 36.18 -87.52 -37.55
CA PRO A 460 35.07 -88.08 -36.79
C PRO A 460 35.25 -89.56 -36.40
N THR A 461 34.68 -89.96 -35.25
CA THR A 461 34.26 -91.34 -34.84
C THR A 461 33.78 -91.25 -33.38
N SER A 462 32.82 -91.97 -32.82
CA SER A 462 31.67 -92.78 -33.25
C SER A 462 30.91 -93.19 -31.97
N GLN A 463 29.62 -93.46 -32.12
CA GLN A 463 28.74 -94.30 -31.29
C GLN A 463 27.90 -93.67 -30.15
N MET A 464 26.59 -93.83 -30.39
CA MET A 464 25.43 -93.85 -29.52
C MET A 464 25.63 -94.63 -28.21
N SER A 465 24.98 -94.16 -27.16
CA SER A 465 23.99 -94.99 -26.43
C SER A 465 23.05 -94.11 -25.60
N GLU A 466 21.77 -94.44 -25.69
CA GLU A 466 20.62 -93.91 -24.95
C GLU A 466 20.75 -94.11 -23.44
N VAL A 467 20.22 -93.18 -22.64
CA VAL A 467 19.28 -93.51 -21.55
C VAL A 467 18.25 -92.38 -21.45
N ASN A 468 16.98 -92.78 -21.45
CA ASN A 468 15.79 -91.95 -21.53
C ASN A 468 15.06 -91.94 -20.16
N ILE A 469 14.43 -90.80 -19.85
CA ILE A 469 13.19 -90.58 -19.06
C ILE A 469 13.14 -90.97 -17.57
N GLY A 470 12.80 -89.97 -16.75
CA GLY A 470 12.01 -90.14 -15.53
C GLY A 470 11.69 -88.78 -14.86
N PRO A 471 10.44 -88.48 -14.46
CA PRO A 471 9.86 -87.16 -14.69
C PRO A 471 9.78 -86.24 -13.45
N GLU A 472 9.89 -84.94 -13.72
CA GLU A 472 9.54 -83.86 -12.79
C GLU A 472 8.04 -83.56 -12.91
N LYS A 473 7.29 -83.76 -11.83
CA LYS A 473 5.90 -83.33 -11.72
C LYS A 473 5.79 -82.11 -10.80
N THR A 474 5.45 -81.01 -11.47
CA THR A 474 4.39 -80.04 -11.12
C THR A 474 4.45 -79.31 -9.79
N GLY A 475 4.48 -77.99 -9.90
CA GLY A 475 3.48 -77.17 -9.23
C GLY A 475 3.99 -75.80 -8.85
N TYR A 476 3.70 -74.78 -9.65
CA TYR A 476 3.27 -73.50 -9.10
C TYR A 476 2.20 -72.87 -9.97
N SER A 477 1.05 -72.70 -9.33
CA SER A 477 -0.11 -71.97 -9.78
C SER A 477 -0.02 -70.51 -9.32
N THR A 478 -0.80 -69.68 -10.01
CA THR A 478 -1.56 -68.51 -9.52
C THR A 478 -0.83 -67.22 -9.16
N ASN A 479 -1.10 -66.21 -10.00
CA ASN A 479 -1.72 -64.91 -9.72
C ASN A 479 -1.17 -64.08 -8.55
N PHE A 480 -0.73 -62.87 -8.91
CA PHE A 480 -1.00 -61.67 -8.12
C PHE A 480 -1.82 -60.70 -8.96
N VAL A 481 -3.02 -60.43 -8.43
CA VAL A 481 -3.63 -59.09 -8.39
C VAL A 481 -2.72 -58.17 -7.58
#